data_AF-A0A257GS95-F1
#
_entry.id   AF-A0A257GS95-F1
#
_cell.length_a   1.000
_cell.length_b   1.000
_cell.length_c   1.000
_cell.angle_alpha   90.00
_cell.angle_beta   90.00
_cell.angle_gamma   90.00
#
_symmetry.space_group_name_H-M   'P 1'
#
loop_
_entity.id
_entity.type
_entity.pdbx_description
1 polymer ?
#
loop_
_entity_poly.entity_id
_entity_poly.type
_entity_poly.pdbx_seq_one_letter_code
_entity_poly.pdbx_strand_id
1 'polypeptide(L)'
;MADQKQVVRNLKKCGSEATNAFGKHRENPAIDEGNGYVGFETDESDASGTKEKYTLVNCSTRKVVQLNAEYLLKDSSKGLPGHGDLFAFVDGLRSKKKLANEDLFIKNAQRGGYEVVKGQLAKAYTPKASRGDCGCSLYYPETMP
;
A
#
# COMPACT_ATOMS: atom_id res chain seq x y z
N MET A 1 26.90 -20.23 -9.18
CA MET A 1 26.15 -19.25 -8.36
C MET A 1 24.95 -19.99 -7.81
N ALA A 2 24.87 -20.18 -6.49
CA ALA A 2 23.72 -20.86 -5.89
C ALA A 2 22.47 -20.00 -6.13
N ASP A 3 21.48 -20.60 -6.79
CA ASP A 3 20.15 -20.05 -7.02
C ASP A 3 19.57 -19.62 -5.66
N GLN A 4 19.64 -18.32 -5.35
CA GLN A 4 19.14 -17.81 -4.09
C GLN A 4 17.62 -17.80 -4.15
N LYS A 5 17.03 -18.94 -3.80
CA LYS A 5 15.61 -19.24 -3.90
C LYS A 5 14.80 -18.21 -3.12
N GLN A 6 14.11 -17.33 -3.84
CA GLN A 6 13.10 -16.44 -3.27
C GLN A 6 11.95 -17.30 -2.73
N VAL A 7 11.66 -17.19 -1.44
CA VAL A 7 10.51 -17.87 -0.84
C VAL A 7 9.31 -16.94 -0.96
N VAL A 8 8.32 -17.34 -1.76
CA VAL A 8 7.06 -16.59 -1.92
C VAL A 8 5.95 -17.32 -1.14
N ARG A 9 5.22 -16.58 -0.32
CA ARG A 9 4.08 -17.05 0.46
C ARG A 9 2.87 -16.19 0.11
N ASN A 10 1.80 -16.82 -0.33
CA ASN A 10 0.52 -16.12 -0.51
C ASN A 10 -0.14 -15.97 0.87
N LEU A 11 -0.50 -14.74 1.22
CA LEU A 11 -1.27 -14.44 2.41
C LEU A 11 -2.77 -14.41 2.06
N LYS A 12 -3.63 -14.41 3.07
CA LYS A 12 -5.08 -14.29 2.86
C LYS A 12 -5.42 -12.92 2.26
N LYS A 13 -6.57 -12.85 1.58
CA LYS A 13 -7.17 -11.59 1.10
C LYS A 13 -6.20 -10.74 0.25
N CYS A 14 -5.62 -11.34 -0.79
CA CYS A 14 -4.75 -10.64 -1.76
C CYS A 14 -3.41 -10.13 -1.20
N GLY A 15 -2.96 -10.64 -0.06
CA GLY A 15 -1.62 -10.37 0.45
C GLY A 15 -0.59 -11.39 -0.05
N SER A 16 0.69 -11.03 0.02
CA SER A 16 1.81 -11.90 -0.31
C SER A 16 3.04 -11.53 0.52
N GLU A 17 3.99 -12.44 0.66
CA GLU A 17 5.27 -12.18 1.30
C GLU A 17 6.35 -12.89 0.49
N ALA A 18 7.37 -12.16 0.09
CA ALA A 18 8.52 -12.69 -0.61
C ALA A 18 9.78 -12.38 0.19
N THR A 19 10.61 -13.38 0.47
CA THR A 19 11.84 -13.20 1.26
C THR A 19 13.02 -13.89 0.59
N ASN A 20 14.17 -13.22 0.57
CA ASN A 20 15.45 -13.77 0.14
C ASN A 20 16.55 -13.42 1.16
N ALA A 21 17.81 -13.76 0.87
CA ALA A 21 18.93 -13.51 1.78
C ALA A 21 19.28 -12.02 1.97
N PHE A 22 18.76 -11.12 1.12
CA PHE A 22 19.14 -9.71 1.06
C PHE A 22 18.01 -8.75 1.43
N GLY A 23 16.78 -9.24 1.53
CA GLY A 23 15.63 -8.42 1.84
C GLY A 23 14.32 -9.19 1.91
N LYS A 24 13.29 -8.45 2.32
CA LYS A 24 11.92 -8.91 2.49
C LYS A 24 10.99 -7.93 1.79
N HIS A 25 10.09 -8.47 0.98
CA HIS A 25 8.96 -7.75 0.42
C HIS A 25 7.68 -8.33 1.03
N ARG A 26 6.79 -7.48 1.50
CA ARG A 26 5.52 -7.91 2.06
C ARG A 26 4.40 -7.04 1.57
N GLU A 27 3.39 -7.72 1.07
CA GLU A 27 2.12 -7.21 0.62
C GLU A 27 1.08 -7.60 1.67
N ASN A 28 0.64 -6.67 2.50
CA ASN A 28 -0.38 -6.98 3.51
C ASN A 28 -1.73 -7.32 2.86
N PRO A 29 -2.59 -8.07 3.57
CA PRO A 29 -3.96 -8.32 3.16
C PRO A 29 -4.68 -7.04 2.77
N ALA A 30 -5.50 -7.09 1.71
CA ALA A 30 -6.36 -5.99 1.32
C ALA A 30 -7.32 -5.62 2.46
N ILE A 31 -7.49 -4.32 2.65
CA ILE A 31 -8.31 -3.74 3.72
C ILE A 31 -9.53 -3.09 3.09
N ASP A 32 -10.71 -3.35 3.65
CA ASP A 32 -11.92 -2.62 3.30
C ASP A 32 -11.90 -1.27 4.02
N GLU A 33 -11.78 -0.18 3.26
CA GLU A 33 -11.72 1.19 3.78
C GLU A 33 -13.11 1.85 3.81
N GLY A 34 -14.15 1.14 3.38
CA GLY A 34 -15.52 1.63 3.27
C GLY A 34 -15.76 2.50 2.03
N ASN A 35 -17.04 2.76 1.72
CA ASN A 35 -17.47 3.67 0.64
C ASN A 35 -16.93 3.32 -0.77
N GLY A 36 -16.69 2.04 -1.04
CA GLY A 36 -16.14 1.60 -2.33
C GLY A 36 -14.63 1.76 -2.46
N TYR A 37 -13.91 1.93 -1.34
CA TYR A 37 -12.45 2.04 -1.32
C TYR A 37 -11.81 0.81 -0.69
N VAL A 38 -10.66 0.40 -1.25
CA VAL A 38 -9.81 -0.65 -0.71
C VAL A 38 -8.38 -0.16 -0.53
N GLY A 39 -7.76 -0.55 0.57
CA GLY A 39 -6.40 -0.20 0.95
C GLY A 39 -5.43 -1.37 0.77
N PHE A 40 -4.22 -1.06 0.32
CA PHE A 40 -3.12 -2.02 0.21
C PHE A 40 -1.86 -1.45 0.85
N GLU A 41 -1.36 -2.12 1.87
CA GLU A 41 -0.10 -1.80 2.51
C GLU A 41 0.99 -2.71 1.93
N THR A 42 2.15 -2.13 1.61
CA THR A 42 3.30 -2.85 1.08
C THR A 42 4.56 -2.32 1.74
N ASP A 43 5.36 -3.20 2.33
CA ASP A 43 6.67 -2.88 2.88
C ASP A 43 7.76 -3.67 2.16
N GLU A 44 8.88 -3.00 1.92
CA GLU A 44 10.09 -3.62 1.40
C GLU A 44 11.26 -3.22 2.28
N SER A 45 11.93 -4.20 2.88
CA SER A 45 13.08 -3.99 3.75
C SER A 45 14.31 -4.68 3.16
N ASP A 46 15.41 -3.94 3.04
CA ASP A 46 16.70 -4.44 2.61
C ASP A 46 17.83 -3.88 3.49
N ALA A 47 19.08 -4.08 3.09
CA ALA A 47 20.25 -3.57 3.82
C ALA A 47 20.40 -2.03 3.78
N SER A 48 19.68 -1.33 2.89
CA SER A 48 19.73 0.13 2.75
C SER A 48 18.64 0.83 3.58
N GLY A 49 17.51 0.18 3.79
CA GLY A 49 16.39 0.78 4.49
C GLY A 49 15.10 -0.03 4.43
N THR A 50 14.01 0.60 4.85
CA THR A 50 12.64 0.13 4.64
C THR A 50 11.89 1.12 3.79
N LYS A 51 11.13 0.64 2.82
CA LYS A 51 10.23 1.43 1.97
C LYS A 51 8.83 0.98 2.24
N GLU A 52 7.98 1.90 2.69
CA GLU A 52 6.56 1.65 2.90
C GLU A 52 5.76 2.33 1.81
N LYS A 53 4.73 1.63 1.35
CA LYS A 53 3.80 2.10 0.34
C LYS A 53 2.40 1.75 0.77
N TYR A 54 1.53 2.75 0.76
CA TYR A 54 0.10 2.55 0.93
C TYR A 54 -0.63 2.97 -0.33
N THR A 55 -1.47 2.09 -0.87
CA THR A 55 -2.27 2.36 -2.06
C THR A 55 -3.74 2.31 -1.69
N LEU A 56 -4.45 3.43 -1.88
CA LEU A 56 -5.89 3.53 -1.80
C LEU A 56 -6.49 3.46 -3.20
N VAL A 57 -7.43 2.55 -3.40
CA VAL A 57 -8.12 2.35 -4.67
C VAL A 57 -9.60 2.63 -4.50
N ASN A 58 -10.16 3.48 -5.36
CA ASN A 58 -11.61 3.59 -5.53
C ASN A 58 -12.07 2.53 -6.53
N CYS A 59 -12.84 1.54 -6.09
CA CYS A 59 -13.21 0.40 -6.93
C CYS A 59 -14.16 0.77 -8.07
N SER A 60 -15.05 1.74 -7.86
CA SER A 60 -16.01 2.21 -8.88
C SER A 60 -15.36 3.03 -9.99
N THR A 61 -14.45 3.93 -9.63
CA THR A 61 -13.81 4.84 -10.61
C THR A 61 -12.43 4.37 -11.06
N ARG A 62 -11.90 3.34 -10.40
CA ARG A 62 -10.53 2.81 -10.57
C ARG A 62 -9.44 3.84 -10.29
N LYS A 63 -9.77 4.97 -9.65
CA LYS A 63 -8.78 5.97 -9.23
C LYS A 63 -7.89 5.41 -8.13
N VAL A 64 -6.65 5.85 -8.12
CA VAL A 64 -5.62 5.41 -7.18
C VAL A 64 -4.94 6.62 -6.56
N VAL A 65 -4.80 6.58 -5.24
CA VAL A 65 -3.89 7.45 -4.51
C VAL A 65 -2.89 6.58 -3.78
N GLN A 66 -1.62 6.79 -4.04
CA GLN A 66 -0.52 6.07 -3.42
C GLN A 66 0.31 7.03 -2.57
N LEU A 67 0.65 6.58 -1.37
CA LEU A 67 1.60 7.23 -0.47
C LEU A 67 2.87 6.39 -0.42
N ASN A 68 4.04 7.03 -0.51
CA ASN A 68 5.33 6.38 -0.33
C ASN A 68 6.09 7.01 0.85
N ALA A 69 6.81 6.17 1.58
CA ALA A 69 7.77 6.56 2.60
C ALA A 69 9.03 5.70 2.48
N GLU A 70 10.20 6.29 2.72
CA GLU A 70 11.48 5.58 2.73
C GLU A 70 12.24 5.93 4.01
N TYR A 71 12.73 4.89 4.68
CA TYR A 71 13.44 4.94 5.97
C TYR A 71 14.82 4.33 5.78
N LEU A 72 15.85 5.16 5.68
CA LEU A 72 17.22 4.68 5.51
C LEU A 72 17.76 4.12 6.84
N LEU A 73 18.49 3.00 6.80
CA LEU A 73 19.09 2.37 7.98
C LEU A 73 20.27 3.17 8.57
N LYS A 74 20.93 4.02 7.77
CA LYS A 74 22.13 4.79 8.18
C LYS A 74 21.82 5.96 9.10
N ASP A 75 20.60 6.48 9.05
CA ASP A 75 20.08 7.45 10.00
C ASP A 75 18.92 6.77 10.70
N SER A 76 19.04 6.49 12.00
CA SER A 76 18.02 5.85 12.85
C SER A 76 16.67 6.59 12.79
N SER A 77 15.94 6.41 11.69
CA SER A 77 14.80 7.22 11.27
C SER A 77 13.46 6.57 11.60
N LYS A 78 13.48 5.41 12.27
CA LYS A 78 12.30 4.92 13.00
C LYS A 78 11.93 5.96 14.08
N GLY A 79 11.00 6.85 13.74
CA GLY A 79 10.45 7.86 14.65
C GLY A 79 10.90 9.30 14.44
N LEU A 80 11.51 9.67 13.30
CA LEU A 80 11.77 11.09 13.03
C LEU A 80 10.47 11.86 12.74
N PRO A 81 10.26 13.07 13.31
CA PRO A 81 9.07 13.88 13.04
C PRO A 81 9.08 14.36 11.59
N GLY A 82 8.06 13.98 10.82
CA GLY A 82 8.00 14.15 9.35
C GLY A 82 8.25 12.86 8.56
N HIS A 83 8.70 11.79 9.23
CA HIS A 83 8.92 10.44 8.73
C HIS A 83 8.37 9.41 9.75
N GLY A 84 7.08 9.55 10.10
CA GLY A 84 6.38 8.55 10.91
C GLY A 84 6.18 7.25 10.12
N ASP A 85 5.90 6.16 10.82
CA ASP A 85 5.39 4.90 10.23
C ASP A 85 4.16 5.24 9.36
N LEU A 86 4.26 4.98 8.06
CA LEU A 86 3.24 5.36 7.08
C LEU A 86 1.93 4.63 7.40
N PHE A 87 2.01 3.37 7.81
CA PHE A 87 0.85 2.57 8.16
C PHE A 87 0.18 3.10 9.43
N ALA A 88 0.95 3.50 10.44
CA ALA A 88 0.41 4.16 11.63
C ALA A 88 -0.29 5.50 11.30
N PHE A 89 0.26 6.28 10.36
CA PHE A 89 -0.39 7.50 9.86
C PHE A 89 -1.72 7.19 9.15
N VAL A 90 -1.73 6.19 8.27
CA VAL A 90 -2.93 5.73 7.55
C VAL A 90 -3.98 5.22 8.54
N ASP A 91 -3.59 4.43 9.55
CA ASP A 91 -4.46 3.97 10.63
C ASP A 91 -5.09 5.14 11.42
N GLY A 92 -4.30 6.18 11.67
CA GLY A 92 -4.78 7.42 12.27
C GLY A 92 -5.84 8.14 11.43
N LEU A 93 -5.79 8.02 10.10
CA LEU A 93 -6.82 8.54 9.19
C LEU A 93 -8.01 7.59 9.06
N ARG A 94 -7.76 6.27 9.06
CA ARG A 94 -8.75 5.19 9.01
C ARG A 94 -9.69 5.26 10.20
N SER A 95 -9.15 5.32 11.42
CA SER A 95 -9.91 5.47 12.66
C SER A 95 -10.80 6.72 12.69
N LYS A 96 -10.41 7.78 11.97
CA LYS A 96 -11.18 9.01 11.82
C LYS A 96 -12.17 8.98 10.64
N LYS A 97 -12.26 7.86 9.91
CA LYS A 97 -13.06 7.70 8.68
C LYS A 97 -12.73 8.74 7.60
N LYS A 98 -11.46 9.15 7.50
CA LYS A 98 -11.00 10.22 6.61
C LYS A 98 -10.34 9.72 5.32
N LEU A 99 -10.25 8.40 5.11
CA LEU A 99 -9.61 7.82 3.93
C LEU A 99 -10.48 7.94 2.68
N ALA A 100 -11.82 7.85 2.80
CA ALA A 100 -12.74 7.92 1.67
C ALA A 100 -12.87 9.31 1.00
N ASN A 101 -12.25 10.36 1.57
CA ASN A 101 -12.14 11.68 0.96
C ASN A 101 -10.74 11.85 0.39
N GLU A 102 -10.58 11.60 -0.91
CA GLU A 102 -9.29 11.62 -1.61
C GLU A 102 -8.54 12.94 -1.38
N ASP A 103 -9.20 14.09 -1.52
CA ASP A 103 -8.56 15.40 -1.36
C ASP A 103 -8.04 15.63 0.07
N LEU A 104 -8.84 15.22 1.07
CA LEU A 104 -8.44 15.31 2.47
C LEU A 104 -7.30 14.32 2.78
N PHE A 105 -7.34 13.13 2.20
CA PHE A 105 -6.29 12.12 2.34
C PHE A 105 -4.96 12.65 1.78
N ILE A 106 -4.97 13.15 0.55
CA ILE A 106 -3.81 13.76 -0.13
C ILE A 106 -3.26 14.93 0.69
N LYS A 107 -4.14 15.85 1.13
CA LYS A 107 -3.72 17.03 1.91
C LYS A 107 -3.08 16.65 3.25
N ASN A 108 -3.62 15.66 3.95
CA ASN A 108 -3.00 15.19 5.19
C ASN A 108 -1.67 14.47 4.91
N ALA A 109 -1.57 13.69 3.84
CA ALA A 109 -0.35 12.98 3.48
C ALA A 109 0.79 13.94 3.14
N GLN A 110 0.52 14.97 2.32
CA GLN A 110 1.48 16.03 2.01
C GLN A 110 1.92 16.80 3.26
N ARG A 111 0.99 17.11 4.17
CA ARG A 111 1.33 17.72 5.48
C ARG A 111 2.17 16.80 6.37
N GLY A 112 1.99 15.49 6.23
CA GLY A 112 2.78 14.47 6.91
C GLY A 112 4.17 14.26 6.32
N GLY A 113 4.49 14.90 5.19
CA GLY A 113 5.80 14.74 4.53
C GLY A 113 5.89 13.56 3.56
N TYR A 114 4.78 12.86 3.31
CA TYR A 114 4.78 11.69 2.42
C TYR A 114 4.73 12.09 0.95
N GLU A 115 5.39 11.30 0.11
CA GLU A 115 5.24 11.42 -1.34
C GLU A 115 3.85 10.92 -1.74
N VAL A 116 3.13 11.72 -2.53
CA VAL A 116 1.79 11.38 -3.00
C VAL A 116 1.80 11.20 -4.51
N VAL A 117 1.41 10.01 -4.97
CA VAL A 117 1.24 9.68 -6.39
C VAL A 117 -0.24 9.45 -6.65
N LYS A 118 -0.79 10.16 -7.64
CA LYS A 118 -2.18 9.95 -8.11
C LYS A 118 -2.15 9.23 -9.44
N GLY A 119 -3.11 8.36 -9.66
CA GLY A 119 -3.22 7.63 -10.92
C GLY A 119 -4.55 6.94 -11.10
N GLN A 120 -4.58 6.02 -12.07
CA GLN A 120 -5.72 5.18 -12.36
C GLN A 120 -5.22 3.75 -12.55
N LEU A 121 -5.92 2.77 -11.97
CA LEU A 121 -5.63 1.37 -12.24
C LEU A 121 -5.76 1.11 -13.75
N ALA A 122 -4.91 0.23 -14.25
CA ALA A 122 -5.04 -0.31 -15.60
C ALA A 122 -6.42 -0.95 -15.81
N LYS A 123 -6.77 -1.31 -17.05
CA LYS A 123 -8.04 -2.01 -17.33
C LYS A 123 -8.20 -3.25 -16.43
N ALA A 124 -9.43 -3.53 -16.01
CA ALA A 124 -9.75 -4.70 -15.19
C ALA A 124 -9.26 -6.00 -15.86
N TYR A 125 -8.87 -6.97 -15.02
CA TYR A 125 -8.34 -8.29 -15.39
C TYR A 125 -7.03 -8.23 -16.18
N THR A 126 -6.28 -7.12 -16.08
CA THR A 126 -4.92 -7.04 -16.61
C THR A 126 -3.90 -7.35 -15.51
N PRO A 127 -2.71 -7.88 -15.86
CA PRO A 127 -1.66 -8.15 -14.86
C PRO A 127 -1.30 -6.92 -14.01
N LYS A 128 -1.36 -5.72 -14.61
CA LYS A 128 -1.07 -4.44 -13.94
C LYS A 128 -2.15 -3.98 -12.95
N ALA A 129 -3.36 -4.50 -13.08
CA ALA A 129 -4.47 -4.20 -12.17
C ALA A 129 -4.74 -5.32 -11.15
N SER A 130 -4.09 -6.47 -11.31
CA SER A 130 -4.32 -7.71 -10.53
C SER A 130 -4.53 -7.49 -9.03
N ARG A 131 -3.70 -6.67 -8.39
CA ARG A 131 -3.81 -6.41 -6.96
C ARG A 131 -5.02 -5.56 -6.58
N GLY A 132 -5.23 -4.46 -7.30
CA GLY A 132 -6.42 -3.60 -7.15
C GLY A 132 -7.71 -4.36 -7.43
N ASP A 133 -7.72 -5.14 -8.51
CA ASP A 133 -8.84 -5.98 -8.92
C ASP A 133 -9.13 -7.08 -7.88
N CYS A 134 -8.10 -7.68 -7.27
CA CYS A 134 -8.29 -8.68 -6.22
C CYS A 134 -9.00 -8.07 -5.00
N GLY A 135 -8.55 -6.90 -4.52
CA GLY A 135 -9.21 -6.23 -3.39
C GLY A 135 -10.63 -5.77 -3.72
N CYS A 136 -10.84 -5.18 -4.90
CA CYS A 136 -12.17 -4.74 -5.33
C CYS A 136 -13.12 -5.91 -5.54
N SER A 137 -12.68 -7.02 -6.13
CA SER A 137 -13.52 -8.23 -6.27
C SER A 137 -13.85 -8.86 -4.91
N LEU A 138 -12.95 -8.73 -3.93
CA LEU A 138 -13.15 -9.30 -2.60
C LEU A 138 -14.19 -8.52 -1.76
N TYR A 139 -14.16 -7.18 -1.82
CA TYR A 139 -14.98 -6.33 -0.95
C TYR A 139 -16.11 -5.57 -1.64
N TYR A 140 -15.97 -5.31 -2.94
CA TYR A 140 -16.92 -4.56 -3.78
C TYR A 140 -17.13 -5.21 -5.15
N PRO A 141 -17.50 -6.51 -5.20
CA PRO A 141 -17.64 -7.26 -6.46
C PRO A 141 -18.62 -6.60 -7.45
N GLU A 142 -19.62 -5.87 -6.97
CA GLU A 142 -20.60 -5.15 -7.79
C GLU A 142 -19.98 -4.03 -8.64
N THR A 143 -18.78 -3.57 -8.27
CA THR A 143 -18.05 -2.53 -9.01
C THR A 143 -17.10 -3.08 -10.07
N MET A 144 -16.99 -4.41 -10.16
CA MET A 144 -16.15 -5.12 -11.12
C MET A 144 -17.03 -5.60 -12.30
N PRO A 145 -17.02 -4.88 -13.45
CA PRO A 145 -17.74 -5.30 -14.65
C PRO A 145 -17.08 -6.48 -15.37
#